data_AF-A0A7S3BI77-F1
#
_entry.id   AF-A0A7S3BI77-F1
#
_cell.length_a   1.000
_cell.length_b   1.000
_cell.length_c   1.000
_cell.angle_alpha   90.00
_cell.angle_beta   90.00
_cell.angle_gamma   90.00
#
_symmetry.space_group_name_H-M   'P 1'
#
loop_
_entity.id
_entity.type
_entity.pdbx_description
1 polymer ?
#
loop_
_entity_poly.entity_id
_entity_poly.type
_entity_poly.pdbx_seq_one_letter_code
_entity_poly.pdbx_strand_id
1 'polypeptide(L)'
;GDSLSRQLVYRAPRLRHPFVFLVFSAAGIVLGLCKIPILSPPGLFCIFFANGAIYATSTKYIDSHVDRSRNLTALSIWLFIGDIGSVIGSNSWPTIAPIVCAGVVSPHVCLSQ
;
A
#
# COMPACT_ATOMS: atom_id res chain seq x y z
N GLY A 1 5.12 9.60 -1.33
CA GLY A 1 4.70 8.54 -2.26
C GLY A 1 3.35 8.85 -2.87
N ASP A 2 2.31 8.90 -2.05
CA ASP A 2 0.91 8.92 -2.50
C ASP A 2 0.57 10.07 -3.47
N SER A 3 0.81 11.34 -3.11
CA SER A 3 0.47 12.49 -3.98
C SER A 3 1.16 12.45 -5.36
N LEU A 4 2.43 12.00 -5.41
CA LEU A 4 3.19 11.88 -6.66
C LEU A 4 2.66 10.75 -7.54
N SER A 5 2.28 9.62 -6.93
CA SER A 5 1.72 8.48 -7.65
C SER A 5 0.38 8.80 -8.32
N ARG A 6 -0.48 9.56 -7.63
CA ARG A 6 -1.76 10.03 -8.19
C ARG A 6 -1.51 10.92 -9.41
N GLN A 7 -0.64 11.92 -9.29
CA GLN A 7 -0.29 12.80 -10.41
C GLN A 7 0.26 12.02 -11.61
N LEU A 8 1.08 10.99 -11.37
CA LEU A 8 1.62 10.14 -12.43
C LEU A 8 0.51 9.34 -13.13
N VAL A 9 -0.37 8.68 -12.38
CA VAL A 9 -1.48 7.88 -12.94
C VAL A 9 -2.46 8.73 -13.75
N TYR A 10 -2.73 9.96 -13.31
CA TYR A 10 -3.59 10.88 -14.06
C TYR A 10 -2.92 11.43 -15.33
N ARG A 11 -1.59 11.66 -15.31
CA ARG A 11 -0.83 12.14 -16.48
C ARG A 11 -0.45 11.03 -17.47
N ALA A 12 -0.28 9.80 -17.03
CA ALA A 12 0.16 8.66 -17.84
C ALA A 12 -0.95 7.59 -17.96
N PRO A 13 -1.97 7.80 -18.81
CA PRO A 13 -3.15 6.93 -18.89
C PRO A 13 -2.87 5.49 -19.40
N ARG A 14 -1.66 5.20 -19.92
CA ARG A 14 -1.25 3.85 -20.35
C ARG A 14 -0.96 2.90 -19.18
N LEU A 15 -0.65 3.41 -17.99
CA LEU A 15 -0.41 2.59 -16.80
C LEU A 15 -1.75 2.24 -16.13
N ARG A 16 -2.53 1.39 -16.79
CA ARG A 16 -3.88 1.01 -16.35
C ARG A 16 -3.91 -0.18 -15.39
N HIS A 17 -2.90 -1.04 -15.40
CA HIS A 17 -2.94 -2.29 -14.63
C HIS A 17 -2.46 -2.09 -13.18
N PRO A 18 -3.34 -2.23 -12.18
CA PRO A 18 -3.00 -2.03 -10.77
C PRO A 18 -1.94 -3.02 -10.28
N PHE A 19 -1.86 -4.21 -10.90
CA PHE A 19 -0.87 -5.25 -10.56
C PHE A 19 0.59 -4.81 -10.75
N VAL A 20 0.88 -3.88 -11.66
CA VAL A 20 2.25 -3.39 -11.87
C VAL A 20 2.74 -2.63 -10.62
N PHE A 21 1.84 -1.95 -9.92
CA PHE A 21 2.17 -1.21 -8.71
C PHE A 21 2.31 -2.12 -7.48
N LEU A 22 1.77 -3.35 -7.51
CA LEU A 22 2.02 -4.34 -6.45
C LEU A 22 3.50 -4.74 -6.36
N VAL A 23 4.22 -4.73 -7.49
CA VAL A 23 5.67 -4.99 -7.50
C VAL A 23 6.42 -3.92 -6.71
N PHE A 24 6.00 -2.66 -6.80
CA PHE A 24 6.56 -1.58 -5.99
C PHE A 24 6.26 -1.74 -4.49
N SER A 25 5.06 -2.23 -4.15
CA SER A 25 4.71 -2.55 -2.77
C SER A 25 5.57 -3.70 -2.23
N ALA A 26 5.73 -4.77 -3.00
CA ALA A 26 6.58 -5.91 -2.65
C ALA A 26 8.05 -5.49 -2.47
N ALA A 27 8.59 -4.66 -3.38
CA ALA A 27 9.93 -4.11 -3.24
C ALA A 27 10.08 -3.25 -1.97
N GLY A 28 9.08 -2.43 -1.65
CA GLY A 28 9.08 -1.64 -0.42
C GLY A 28 9.05 -2.49 0.86
N ILE A 29 8.28 -3.59 0.85
CA ILE A 29 8.27 -4.58 1.96
C ILE A 29 9.65 -5.22 2.10
N VAL A 30 10.25 -5.68 1.00
CA VAL A 30 11.59 -6.29 1.03
C VAL A 30 12.61 -5.31 1.59
N LEU A 31 12.60 -4.05 1.14
CA LEU A 31 13.49 -3.01 1.65
C LEU A 31 13.27 -2.73 3.15
N GLY A 32 12.02 -2.75 3.62
CA GLY A 32 11.70 -2.63 5.04
C GLY A 32 12.18 -3.84 5.86
N LEU A 33 12.10 -5.05 5.30
CA LEU A 33 12.55 -6.28 5.94
C LEU A 33 14.07 -6.48 5.92
N CYS A 34 14.82 -5.69 5.14
CA CYS A 34 16.29 -5.68 5.19
C CYS A 34 16.85 -5.15 6.52
N LYS A 35 16.01 -4.56 7.39
CA LYS A 35 16.39 -4.06 8.73
C LYS A 35 17.52 -3.02 8.74
N ILE A 36 17.80 -2.38 7.60
CA ILE A 36 18.75 -1.28 7.48
C ILE A 36 17.96 0.03 7.62
N PRO A 37 18.18 0.85 8.66
CA PRO A 37 17.40 2.07 8.91
C PRO A 37 17.38 3.04 7.72
N ILE A 38 18.50 3.12 7.00
CA ILE A 38 18.64 3.98 5.80
C ILE A 38 17.75 3.54 4.64
N LEU A 39 17.37 2.26 4.57
CA LEU A 39 16.45 1.73 3.57
C LEU A 39 14.98 1.92 3.95
N SER A 40 14.69 2.33 5.19
CA SER A 40 13.31 2.55 5.64
C SER A 40 12.61 3.70 4.89
N PRO A 41 13.19 4.91 4.75
CA PRO A 41 12.55 5.98 3.97
C PRO A 41 12.23 5.61 2.51
N PRO A 42 13.14 5.01 1.71
CA PRO A 42 12.81 4.59 0.35
C PRO A 42 11.82 3.42 0.32
N GLY A 43 11.90 2.47 1.25
CA GLY A 43 10.92 1.39 1.36
C GLY A 43 9.51 1.91 1.64
N LEU A 44 9.39 2.83 2.60
CA LEU A 44 8.14 3.51 2.94
C LEU A 44 7.60 4.33 1.75
N PHE A 45 8.48 5.03 1.03
CA PHE A 45 8.12 5.74 -0.19
C PHE A 45 7.53 4.79 -1.23
N CYS A 46 8.16 3.64 -1.50
CA CYS A 46 7.67 2.63 -2.44
C CYS A 46 6.28 2.11 -2.07
N ILE A 47 6.06 1.80 -0.79
CA ILE A 47 4.75 1.34 -0.29
C ILE A 47 3.68 2.42 -0.49
N PHE A 48 3.94 3.66 -0.05
CA PHE A 48 2.98 4.76 -0.20
C PHE A 48 2.75 5.15 -1.66
N PHE A 49 3.77 5.01 -2.52
CA PHE A 49 3.63 5.25 -3.95
C PHE A 49 2.77 4.17 -4.63
N ALA A 50 3.01 2.90 -4.30
CA ALA A 50 2.18 1.79 -4.79
C ALA A 50 0.72 1.95 -4.33
N ASN A 51 0.51 2.29 -3.06
CA ASN A 51 -0.83 2.50 -2.50
C ASN A 51 -1.59 3.60 -3.26
N GLY A 52 -0.98 4.78 -3.42
CA GLY A 52 -1.61 5.88 -4.13
C GLY A 52 -1.87 5.61 -5.60
N ALA A 53 -1.00 4.86 -6.27
CA ALA A 53 -1.20 4.46 -7.67
C ALA A 53 -2.36 3.46 -7.82
N ILE A 54 -2.45 2.46 -6.95
CA ILE A 54 -3.55 1.49 -6.94
C ILE A 54 -4.87 2.20 -6.65
N TYR A 55 -4.91 3.09 -5.65
CA TYR A 55 -6.11 3.88 -5.37
C TYR A 55 -6.52 4.75 -6.55
N ALA A 56 -5.59 5.48 -7.18
CA ALA A 56 -5.91 6.34 -8.32
C ALA A 56 -6.39 5.55 -9.53
N THR A 57 -5.78 4.41 -9.82
CA THR A 57 -6.18 3.55 -10.95
C THR A 57 -7.53 2.88 -10.71
N SER A 58 -7.78 2.33 -9.52
CA SER A 58 -9.04 1.66 -9.19
C SER A 58 -10.22 2.63 -9.12
N THR A 59 -10.06 3.78 -8.49
CA THR A 59 -11.11 4.82 -8.42
C THR A 59 -11.43 5.38 -9.80
N LYS A 60 -10.43 5.64 -10.65
CA LYS A 60 -10.63 6.03 -12.05
C LYS A 60 -11.33 4.94 -12.87
N TYR A 61 -11.05 3.67 -12.58
CA TYR A 61 -11.73 2.56 -13.22
C TYR A 61 -13.22 2.52 -12.83
N ILE A 62 -13.52 2.64 -11.53
CA ILE A 62 -14.90 2.72 -11.02
C ILE A 62 -15.64 3.91 -11.67
N ASP A 63 -15.01 5.08 -11.72
CA ASP A 63 -15.62 6.29 -12.26
C ASP A 63 -15.94 6.20 -13.77
N SER A 64 -15.16 5.41 -14.51
CA SER A 64 -15.35 5.24 -15.96
C SER A 64 -16.26 4.07 -16.37
N HIS A 65 -16.54 3.13 -15.46
CA HIS A 65 -17.30 1.91 -15.77
C HIS A 65 -18.59 1.74 -14.95
N VAL A 66 -18.75 2.47 -13.85
CA VAL A 66 -19.95 2.42 -13.01
C VAL A 66 -20.82 3.63 -13.31
N ASP A 67 -22.12 3.38 -13.49
CA ASP A 67 -23.09 4.45 -13.71
C ASP A 67 -23.07 5.47 -12.55
N ARG A 68 -23.25 6.75 -12.89
CA ARG A 68 -23.08 7.88 -11.96
C ARG A 68 -24.00 7.78 -10.74
N SER A 69 -25.17 7.16 -10.90
CA SER A 69 -26.14 6.90 -9.83
C SER A 69 -25.64 5.91 -8.77
N ARG A 70 -24.77 4.97 -9.14
CA ARG A 70 -24.23 3.90 -8.27
C ARG A 70 -22.75 4.05 -7.94
N ASN A 71 -22.09 5.05 -8.53
CA ASN A 71 -20.66 5.31 -8.39
C ASN A 71 -20.25 5.49 -6.91
N LEU A 72 -21.01 6.28 -6.15
CA LEU A 72 -20.77 6.47 -4.71
C LEU A 72 -20.85 5.14 -3.94
N THR A 73 -21.83 4.30 -4.23
CA THR A 73 -21.95 2.98 -3.60
C THR A 73 -20.76 2.08 -3.94
N ALA A 74 -20.32 2.07 -5.20
CA ALA A 74 -19.16 1.29 -5.62
C ALA A 74 -17.86 1.77 -4.94
N LEU A 75 -17.67 3.09 -4.81
CA LEU A 75 -16.55 3.67 -4.05
C LEU A 75 -16.61 3.31 -2.56
N SER A 76 -17.79 3.34 -1.94
CA SER A 76 -17.95 2.93 -0.54
C SER A 76 -17.61 1.46 -0.32
N ILE A 77 -18.03 0.57 -1.23
CA ILE A 77 -17.66 -0.86 -1.16
C ILE A 77 -16.14 -1.03 -1.33
N TRP A 78 -15.52 -0.29 -2.25
CA TRP A 78 -14.07 -0.31 -2.42
C TRP A 78 -13.32 0.14 -1.16
N LEU A 79 -13.76 1.23 -0.53
CA LEU A 79 -13.19 1.71 0.73
C LEU A 79 -13.36 0.69 1.86
N PHE A 80 -14.54 0.07 1.96
CA PHE A 80 -14.82 -0.97 2.95
C PHE A 80 -13.88 -2.18 2.82
N ILE A 81 -13.57 -2.62 1.60
CA ILE A 81 -12.58 -3.68 1.36
C ILE A 81 -11.19 -3.24 1.85
N GLY A 82 -10.83 -1.97 1.63
CA GLY A 82 -9.58 -1.38 2.15
C GLY A 82 -9.51 -1.45 3.68
N ASP A 83 -10.60 -1.12 4.37
CA ASP A 83 -10.68 -1.17 5.83
C ASP A 83 -10.52 -2.60 6.37
N ILE A 84 -11.16 -3.59 5.72
CA ILE A 84 -10.95 -5.01 6.06
C ILE A 84 -9.48 -5.38 5.96
N GLY A 85 -8.79 -4.96 4.90
CA GLY A 85 -7.35 -5.20 4.73
C GLY A 85 -6.52 -4.60 5.87
N SER A 86 -6.84 -3.38 6.30
CA SER A 86 -6.19 -2.72 7.43
C SER A 86 -6.39 -3.46 8.75
N VAL A 87 -7.62 -3.93 9.01
CA VAL A 87 -7.95 -4.71 10.22
C VAL A 87 -7.20 -6.04 10.21
N ILE A 88 -7.20 -6.77 9.10
CA ILE A 88 -6.46 -8.04 8.99
C ILE A 88 -4.96 -7.80 9.19
N GLY A 89 -4.39 -6.77 8.56
CA GLY A 89 -2.96 -6.44 8.67
C GLY A 89 -2.54 -6.12 10.11
N SER A 90 -3.29 -5.27 10.80
CA SER A 90 -3.01 -4.89 12.19
C SER A 90 -3.15 -6.06 13.16
N ASN A 91 -4.12 -6.95 12.96
CA ASN A 91 -4.29 -8.16 13.77
C ASN A 91 -3.26 -9.25 13.45
N SER A 92 -2.67 -9.25 12.25
CA SER A 92 -1.63 -10.21 11.87
C SER A 92 -0.23 -9.80 12.35
N TRP A 93 0.00 -8.51 12.59
CA TRP A 93 1.31 -8.00 13.00
C TRP A 93 1.86 -8.65 14.28
N PRO A 94 1.08 -8.83 15.38
CA PRO A 94 1.58 -9.50 16.59
C PRO A 94 2.13 -10.92 16.34
N THR A 95 1.57 -11.65 15.36
CA THR A 95 2.03 -13.00 15.00
C THR A 95 3.28 -12.96 14.12
N ILE A 96 3.40 -11.95 13.25
CA ILE A 96 4.53 -11.82 12.31
C ILE A 96 5.74 -11.16 12.97
N ALA A 97 5.51 -10.21 13.88
CA ALA A 97 6.53 -9.46 14.61
C ALA A 97 7.62 -10.35 15.25
N PRO A 98 7.32 -11.44 15.99
CA PRO A 98 8.36 -12.27 16.58
C PRO A 98 9.24 -12.97 15.53
N ILE A 99 8.69 -13.32 14.37
CA ILE A 99 9.45 -13.93 13.27
C ILE A 99 10.38 -12.89 12.62
N VAL A 100 9.86 -11.69 12.39
CA VAL A 100 10.63 -10.60 11.78
C VAL A 100 11.69 -10.06 12.74
N CYS A 101 11.40 -9.98 14.03
CA CYS A 101 12.28 -9.43 15.06
C CYS A 101 13.21 -10.47 15.71
N ALA A 102 13.11 -11.75 15.34
CA ALA A 102 14.01 -12.79 15.84
C ALA A 102 15.48 -12.40 15.63
N GLY A 103 16.23 -12.32 16.73
CA GLY A 103 17.67 -12.03 16.73
C GLY A 103 18.08 -10.58 16.42
N VAL A 104 17.15 -9.61 16.40
CA VAL A 104 17.46 -8.21 16.09
C VAL A 104 16.89 -7.26 17.14
N VAL A 105 17.77 -6.52 17.80
CA VAL A 105 17.40 -5.43 18.71
C VAL A 105 17.38 -4.14 17.90
N SER A 106 16.20 -3.59 17.65
CA SER A 106 16.06 -2.30 16.96
C SER A 106 15.15 -1.37 17.77
N PRO A 107 15.66 -0.22 18.25
CA PRO A 107 14.93 0.66 19.18
C PRO A 107 13.66 1.29 18.61
N HIS A 108 13.39 1.14 17.30
CA HIS A 108 12.25 1.74 16.63
C HIS A 108 11.35 0.74 15.87
N VAL A 109 11.82 -0.49 15.64
CA VAL A 109 11.09 -1.50 14.83
C VAL A 109 10.80 -2.76 15.63
N CYS A 110 11.73 -3.17 16.48
CA CYS A 110 11.64 -4.35 17.32
C CYS A 110 11.89 -3.91 18.75
N LEU A 111 10.90 -3.24 19.34
CA LEU A 111 10.90 -2.90 20.75
C LEU A 111 10.94 -4.22 21.52
N SER A 112 12.01 -4.46 22.29
CA SER A 112 12.01 -5.57 23.24
C SER A 112 10.90 -5.30 24.24
N GLN A 113 9.82 -6.09 24.19
CA GLN A 113 8.93 -6.21 25.33
C GLN A 113 9.67 -6.91 26.47
#